data_AF-V3ZRC9-F1
#
_entry.id   AF-V3ZRC9-F1
#
_cell.length_a   1.000
_cell.length_b   1.000
_cell.length_c   1.000
_cell.angle_alpha   90.00
_cell.angle_beta   90.00
_cell.angle_gamma   90.00
#
_symmetry.space_group_name_H-M   'P 1'
#
loop_
_entity.id
_entity.type
_entity.pdbx_description
1 polymer ?
#
loop_
_entity_poly.entity_id
_entity_poly.type
_entity_poly.pdbx_seq_one_letter_code
_entity_poly.pdbx_strand_id
1 'polypeptide(L)'
;MSSKGKIPWVEYNGEVIEDSTFIIEFFKKKLSIDMNKDLSLKEKGLSRAIQKMIEENFFWCLALCRWMYDETDKQWMGLGWLVPKFIKRTVKKSTWAAGISRHTQKEVLEIMESDIKAISDILGSQKYIMGNEPTEVDCCVFGFLAQIFYACHEKSLISLVGEKYPNLKDYCLRMKNRYWADWDDCITHDGTRTPIR
;
A
#
# COMPACT_ATOMS: atom_id res chain seq x y z
N MET A 1 -6.32 -13.10 -16.69
CA MET A 1 -7.19 -12.51 -15.63
C MET A 1 -7.19 -13.46 -14.44
N SER A 2 -7.14 -12.94 -13.21
CA SER A 2 -7.22 -13.74 -11.99
C SER A 2 -8.51 -14.57 -11.95
N SER A 3 -8.37 -15.89 -11.74
CA SER A 3 -9.45 -16.83 -11.43
C SER A 3 -10.13 -16.54 -10.08
N LYS A 4 -9.40 -15.95 -9.15
CA LYS A 4 -9.86 -15.57 -7.80
C LYS A 4 -10.56 -14.21 -7.74
N GLY A 5 -10.62 -13.48 -8.87
CA GLY A 5 -11.17 -12.13 -8.91
C GLY A 5 -10.41 -11.13 -8.04
N LYS A 6 -9.13 -11.39 -7.77
CA LYS A 6 -8.26 -10.51 -6.96
C LYS A 6 -7.10 -9.96 -7.79
N ILE A 7 -6.62 -8.81 -7.36
CA ILE A 7 -5.35 -8.21 -7.81
C ILE A 7 -4.41 -8.10 -6.61
N PRO A 8 -3.08 -8.13 -6.81
CA PRO A 8 -2.41 -8.33 -8.10
C PRO A 8 -2.39 -9.80 -8.55
N TRP A 9 -2.19 -10.01 -9.85
CA TRP A 9 -1.86 -11.30 -10.49
C TRP A 9 -0.88 -11.05 -11.64
N VAL A 10 -0.10 -12.06 -12.00
CA VAL A 10 0.82 -12.04 -13.16
C VAL A 10 0.62 -13.28 -14.01
N GLU A 11 0.96 -13.18 -15.29
CA GLU A 11 1.15 -14.33 -16.16
C GLU A 11 2.63 -14.40 -16.54
N TYR A 12 3.25 -15.55 -16.31
CA TYR A 12 4.66 -15.78 -16.60
C TYR A 12 4.80 -17.08 -17.39
N ASN A 13 5.21 -16.97 -18.66
CA ASN A 13 5.34 -18.09 -19.59
C ASN A 13 4.07 -18.99 -19.66
N GLY A 14 2.89 -18.37 -19.65
CA GLY A 14 1.60 -19.07 -19.70
C GLY A 14 1.09 -19.61 -18.36
N GLU A 15 1.87 -19.49 -17.27
CA GLU A 15 1.41 -19.80 -15.91
C GLU A 15 0.83 -18.54 -15.25
N VAL A 16 -0.38 -18.63 -14.69
CA VAL A 16 -1.02 -17.54 -13.96
C VAL A 16 -0.76 -17.69 -12.46
N ILE A 17 -0.09 -16.69 -11.87
CA ILE A 17 0.17 -16.62 -10.42
C ILE A 17 -0.64 -15.45 -9.86
N GLU A 18 -1.41 -15.74 -8.82
CA GLU A 18 -2.35 -14.79 -8.22
C GLU A 18 -1.97 -14.49 -6.77
N ASP A 19 -2.28 -13.28 -6.31
CA ASP A 19 -1.94 -12.75 -4.98
C ASP A 19 -0.44 -12.41 -4.82
N SER A 20 -0.16 -11.23 -4.27
CA SER A 20 1.20 -10.68 -4.18
C SER A 20 2.15 -11.60 -3.44
N THR A 21 1.69 -12.30 -2.39
CA THR A 21 2.54 -13.19 -1.60
C THR A 21 3.00 -14.38 -2.45
N PHE A 22 2.09 -15.00 -3.20
CA PHE A 22 2.45 -16.12 -4.05
C PHE A 22 3.27 -15.70 -5.26
N ILE A 23 3.03 -14.49 -5.80
CA ILE A 23 3.85 -13.91 -6.88
C ILE A 23 5.30 -13.72 -6.41
N ILE A 24 5.49 -13.15 -5.21
CA ILE A 24 6.82 -12.96 -4.63
C ILE A 24 7.50 -14.33 -4.41
N GLU A 25 6.81 -15.29 -3.80
CA GLU A 25 7.34 -16.64 -3.56
C GLU A 25 7.69 -17.39 -4.86
N PHE A 26 6.88 -17.22 -5.91
CA PHE A 26 7.16 -17.78 -7.23
C PHE A 26 8.48 -17.24 -7.80
N PHE A 27 8.63 -15.92 -7.86
CA PHE A 27 9.83 -15.31 -8.42
C PHE A 27 11.07 -15.51 -7.55
N LYS A 28 10.91 -15.56 -6.23
CA LYS A 28 11.97 -15.90 -5.29
C LYS A 28 12.58 -17.26 -5.60
N LYS A 29 11.73 -18.28 -5.81
CA LYS A 29 12.18 -19.62 -6.21
C LYS A 29 12.72 -19.63 -7.64
N LYS A 30 12.00 -19.01 -8.58
CA LYS A 30 12.33 -19.05 -10.00
C LYS A 30 13.66 -18.36 -10.33
N LEU A 31 13.94 -17.24 -9.67
CA LEU A 31 15.14 -16.42 -9.89
C LEU A 31 16.23 -16.68 -8.85
N SER A 32 15.95 -17.49 -7.82
CA SER A 32 16.86 -17.71 -6.68
C SER A 32 17.28 -16.40 -6.00
N ILE A 33 16.33 -15.47 -5.87
CA ILE A 33 16.52 -14.17 -5.22
C ILE A 33 15.64 -14.13 -3.97
N ASP A 34 16.26 -14.06 -2.80
CA ASP A 34 15.55 -13.89 -1.52
C ASP A 34 16.00 -12.59 -0.86
N MET A 35 15.12 -11.58 -0.83
CA MET A 35 15.39 -10.30 -0.18
C MET A 35 15.41 -10.41 1.35
N ASN A 36 14.85 -11.50 1.89
CA ASN A 36 14.80 -11.78 3.32
C ASN A 36 15.88 -12.80 3.75
N LYS A 37 16.84 -13.13 2.88
CA LYS A 37 17.82 -14.22 3.13
C LYS A 37 18.67 -13.99 4.39
N ASP A 38 19.04 -12.74 4.64
CA ASP A 38 19.94 -12.35 5.73
C ASP A 38 19.17 -12.02 7.03
N LEU A 39 17.84 -12.08 7.00
CA LEU A 39 17.01 -11.85 8.19
C LEU A 39 17.07 -13.05 9.13
N SER A 40 17.32 -12.77 10.41
CA SER A 40 17.16 -13.71 11.50
C SER A 40 15.70 -14.16 11.64
N LEU A 41 15.47 -15.27 12.36
CA LEU A 41 14.11 -15.76 12.62
C LEU A 41 13.24 -14.72 13.34
N LYS A 42 13.84 -13.93 14.23
CA LYS A 42 13.14 -12.84 14.93
C LYS A 42 12.73 -11.73 13.96
N GLU A 43 13.63 -11.32 13.07
CA GLU A 43 13.35 -10.29 12.06
C GLU A 43 12.30 -10.75 11.05
N LYS A 44 12.32 -12.02 10.63
CA LYS A 44 11.25 -12.61 9.80
C LYS A 44 9.89 -12.58 10.50
N GLY A 45 9.87 -12.86 11.82
CA GLY A 45 8.67 -12.73 12.64
C GLY A 45 8.15 -11.29 12.72
N LEU A 46 9.06 -10.33 12.96
CA LEU A 46 8.73 -8.90 12.97
C LEU A 46 8.23 -8.41 11.61
N SER A 47 8.89 -8.82 10.52
CA SER A 47 8.50 -8.54 9.14
C SER A 47 7.06 -8.96 8.87
N ARG A 48 6.72 -10.18 9.30
CA ARG A 48 5.36 -10.71 9.17
C ARG A 48 4.33 -9.91 9.98
N ALA A 49 4.68 -9.54 11.21
CA ALA A 49 3.79 -8.75 12.06
C ALA A 49 3.51 -7.36 11.45
N ILE A 50 4.55 -6.69 10.95
CA ILE A 50 4.44 -5.39 10.26
C ILE A 50 3.58 -5.52 9.00
N GLN A 51 3.86 -6.52 8.16
CA GLN A 51 3.08 -6.77 6.95
C GLN A 51 1.59 -6.93 7.28
N LYS A 52 1.26 -7.69 8.34
CA LYS A 52 -0.13 -7.94 8.73
C LYS A 52 -0.81 -6.72 9.34
N MET A 53 -0.09 -5.91 10.12
CA MET A 53 -0.60 -4.61 10.58
C MET A 53 -0.98 -3.73 9.39
N ILE A 54 -0.14 -3.67 8.37
CA ILE A 54 -0.41 -2.84 7.20
C ILE A 54 -1.55 -3.39 6.33
N GLU A 55 -1.53 -4.69 6.01
CA GLU A 55 -2.51 -5.31 5.10
C GLU A 55 -3.89 -5.50 5.73
N GLU A 56 -3.97 -5.73 7.04
CA GLU A 56 -5.22 -6.15 7.72
C GLU A 56 -5.79 -5.07 8.65
N ASN A 57 -5.05 -3.99 8.95
CA ASN A 57 -5.55 -2.85 9.73
C ASN A 57 -5.49 -1.56 8.90
N PHE A 58 -4.28 -1.05 8.64
CA PHE A 58 -4.06 0.22 7.93
C PHE A 58 -4.77 0.27 6.57
N PHE A 59 -4.75 -0.81 5.79
CA PHE A 59 -5.42 -0.89 4.48
C PHE A 59 -6.89 -0.52 4.56
N TRP A 60 -7.62 -1.01 5.57
CA TRP A 60 -9.05 -0.74 5.70
C TRP A 60 -9.33 0.72 6.07
N CYS A 61 -8.49 1.32 6.92
CA CYS A 61 -8.55 2.75 7.21
C CYS A 61 -8.31 3.57 5.94
N LEU A 62 -7.27 3.25 5.18
CA LEU A 62 -6.96 3.91 3.91
C LEU A 62 -8.09 3.75 2.89
N ALA A 63 -8.73 2.57 2.83
CA ALA A 63 -9.87 2.32 1.95
C ALA A 63 -11.08 3.21 2.31
N LEU A 64 -11.37 3.39 3.61
CA LEU A 64 -12.41 4.32 4.06
C LEU A 64 -12.07 5.76 3.71
N CYS A 65 -10.84 6.19 3.96
CA CYS A 65 -10.40 7.54 3.60
C CYS A 65 -10.60 7.80 2.11
N ARG A 66 -10.14 6.89 1.24
CA ARG A 66 -10.25 7.04 -0.22
C ARG A 66 -11.68 6.97 -0.76
N TRP A 67 -12.51 6.04 -0.27
CA TRP A 67 -13.78 5.73 -0.93
C TRP A 67 -15.01 6.26 -0.19
N MET A 68 -14.88 6.54 1.11
CA MET A 68 -15.98 7.00 1.95
C MET A 68 -15.87 8.47 2.34
N TYR A 69 -14.68 8.92 2.76
CA TYR A 69 -14.46 10.25 3.35
C TYR A 69 -13.95 11.29 2.34
N ASP A 70 -13.17 10.87 1.35
CA ASP A 70 -12.70 11.74 0.29
C ASP A 70 -13.83 12.07 -0.70
N GLU A 71 -14.33 13.31 -0.62
CA GLU A 71 -15.41 13.86 -1.44
C GLU A 71 -15.00 14.22 -2.87
N THR A 72 -13.71 14.14 -3.22
CA THR A 72 -13.26 14.43 -4.59
C THR A 72 -13.92 13.51 -5.61
N ASP A 73 -14.24 14.05 -6.78
CA ASP A 73 -14.77 13.24 -7.87
C ASP A 73 -13.70 12.23 -8.33
N LYS A 74 -14.06 10.95 -8.41
CA LYS A 74 -13.17 9.85 -8.78
C LYS A 74 -13.08 9.66 -10.31
N GLN A 75 -13.64 10.57 -11.11
CA GLN A 75 -13.52 10.59 -12.57
C GLN A 75 -12.08 10.56 -13.07
N TRP A 76 -11.13 11.13 -12.31
CA TRP A 76 -9.70 11.08 -12.62
C TRP A 76 -9.15 9.64 -12.74
N MET A 77 -9.81 8.65 -12.11
CA MET A 77 -9.44 7.24 -12.27
C MET A 77 -9.84 6.65 -13.63
N GLY A 78 -10.56 7.40 -14.49
CA GLY A 78 -11.09 6.92 -15.77
C GLY A 78 -12.13 5.80 -15.63
N LEU A 79 -12.76 5.70 -14.45
CA LEU A 79 -13.80 4.71 -14.17
C LEU A 79 -15.17 5.22 -14.63
N GLY A 80 -15.98 4.36 -15.24
CA GLY A 80 -17.37 4.70 -15.57
C GLY A 80 -18.18 5.08 -14.33
N TRP A 81 -19.12 6.02 -14.46
CA TRP A 81 -19.84 6.67 -13.33
C TRP A 81 -20.52 5.72 -12.31
N LEU A 82 -20.85 4.48 -12.72
CA LEU A 82 -21.42 3.47 -11.84
C LEU A 82 -20.36 2.76 -10.97
N VAL A 83 -19.13 2.63 -11.46
CA VAL A 83 -18.06 1.85 -10.81
C VAL A 83 -17.72 2.41 -9.42
N PRO A 84 -17.50 3.73 -9.22
CA PRO A 84 -17.28 4.28 -7.88
C PRO A 84 -18.42 3.98 -6.90
N LYS A 85 -19.68 3.97 -7.35
CA LYS A 85 -20.84 3.65 -6.50
C LYS A 85 -20.81 2.18 -6.04
N PHE A 86 -20.45 1.25 -6.93
CA PHE A 86 -20.29 -0.16 -6.56
C PHE A 86 -19.12 -0.36 -5.61
N ILE A 87 -17.97 0.28 -5.88
CA ILE A 87 -16.80 0.21 -5.00
C ILE A 87 -17.14 0.74 -3.60
N LYS A 88 -17.81 1.90 -3.50
CA LYS A 88 -18.22 2.48 -2.21
C LYS A 88 -19.09 1.51 -1.39
N ARG A 89 -20.03 0.82 -2.03
CA ARG A 89 -20.87 -0.21 -1.36
C ARG A 89 -20.05 -1.41 -0.90
N THR A 90 -19.15 -1.90 -1.75
CA THR A 90 -18.26 -3.04 -1.42
C THR A 90 -17.33 -2.68 -0.27
N VAL A 91 -16.67 -1.51 -0.33
CA VAL A 91 -15.78 -1.02 0.73
C VAL A 91 -16.55 -0.96 2.05
N LYS A 92 -17.71 -0.29 2.09
CA LYS A 92 -18.52 -0.18 3.31
C LYS A 92 -18.86 -1.55 3.91
N LYS A 93 -19.22 -2.54 3.09
CA LYS A 93 -19.53 -3.90 3.55
C LYS A 93 -18.29 -4.62 4.09
N SER A 94 -17.19 -4.56 3.35
CA SER A 94 -15.94 -5.25 3.72
C SER A 94 -15.29 -4.64 4.96
N THR A 95 -15.25 -3.31 5.08
CA THR A 95 -14.70 -2.63 6.25
C THR A 95 -15.55 -2.83 7.49
N TRP A 96 -16.87 -3.06 7.33
CA TRP A 96 -17.75 -3.42 8.45
C TRP A 96 -17.49 -4.84 8.93
N ALA A 97 -17.29 -5.77 7.99
CA ALA A 97 -16.90 -7.15 8.30
C ALA A 97 -15.52 -7.23 8.97
N ALA A 98 -14.57 -6.39 8.54
CA ALA A 98 -13.26 -6.22 9.17
C ALA A 98 -13.32 -5.44 10.51
N GLY A 99 -14.46 -4.87 10.88
CA GLY A 99 -14.67 -4.14 12.12
C GLY A 99 -14.33 -2.64 12.07
N ILE A 100 -13.49 -2.20 11.13
CA ILE A 100 -12.98 -0.81 11.09
C ILE A 100 -14.10 0.22 10.88
N SER A 101 -15.05 -0.02 9.98
CA SER A 101 -16.13 0.97 9.75
C SER A 101 -17.25 0.93 10.80
N ARG A 102 -17.05 0.23 11.93
CA ARG A 102 -17.90 0.36 13.12
C ARG A 102 -17.53 1.59 13.95
N HIS A 103 -16.31 2.08 13.78
CA HIS A 103 -15.81 3.28 14.40
C HIS A 103 -16.25 4.55 13.66
N THR A 104 -16.23 5.67 14.35
CA THR A 104 -16.40 7.00 13.76
C THR A 104 -15.22 7.35 12.86
N GLN A 105 -15.40 8.30 11.94
CA GLN A 105 -14.29 8.75 11.07
C GLN A 105 -13.08 9.23 11.88
N LYS A 106 -13.31 9.93 13.00
CA LYS A 106 -12.23 10.40 13.87
C LYS A 106 -11.42 9.23 14.45
N GLU A 107 -12.10 8.22 15.01
CA GLU A 107 -11.46 7.03 15.56
C GLU A 107 -10.72 6.23 14.48
N VAL A 108 -11.26 6.13 13.26
CA VAL A 108 -10.57 5.48 12.13
C VAL A 108 -9.25 6.19 11.80
N LEU A 109 -9.23 7.53 11.81
CA LEU A 109 -8.01 8.31 11.58
C LEU A 109 -7.00 8.10 12.72
N GLU A 110 -7.44 8.00 13.97
CA GLU A 110 -6.59 7.71 15.13
C GLU A 110 -5.98 6.29 15.07
N ILE A 111 -6.74 5.30 14.62
CA ILE A 111 -6.25 3.92 14.37
C ILE A 111 -5.18 3.94 13.27
N MET A 112 -5.48 4.61 12.15
CA MET A 112 -4.54 4.74 11.04
C MET A 112 -3.24 5.44 11.45
N GLU A 113 -3.35 6.51 12.22
CA GLU A 113 -2.20 7.23 12.75
C GLU A 113 -1.38 6.37 13.71
N SER A 114 -2.01 5.52 14.52
CA SER A 114 -1.31 4.59 15.41
C SER A 114 -0.44 3.60 14.63
N ASP A 115 -0.94 3.07 13.52
CA ASP A 115 -0.16 2.21 12.61
C ASP A 115 1.00 2.99 11.96
N ILE A 116 0.76 4.22 11.48
CA ILE A 116 1.80 5.10 10.90
C ILE A 116 2.90 5.38 11.93
N LYS A 117 2.51 5.72 13.16
CA LYS A 117 3.43 5.95 14.27
C LYS A 117 4.27 4.70 14.55
N ALA A 118 3.65 3.53 14.61
CA ALA A 118 4.36 2.27 14.85
C ALA A 118 5.42 2.02 13.77
N ILE A 119 5.09 2.23 12.49
CA ILE A 119 6.08 2.13 11.39
C ILE A 119 7.20 3.17 11.55
N SER A 120 6.86 4.41 11.88
CA SER A 120 7.85 5.46 12.13
C SER A 120 8.81 5.08 13.26
N ASP A 121 8.28 4.57 14.37
CA ASP A 121 9.08 4.16 15.54
C ASP A 121 9.98 2.96 15.19
N ILE A 122 9.46 1.98 14.44
CA ILE A 122 10.22 0.80 13.97
C ILE A 122 11.34 1.21 13.01
N LEU A 123 11.05 2.10 12.06
CA LEU A 123 12.05 2.64 11.14
C LEU A 123 13.13 3.40 11.92
N GLY A 124 12.73 4.25 12.86
CA GLY A 124 13.65 5.08 13.65
C GLY A 124 14.57 5.89 12.74
N SER A 125 15.88 5.69 12.91
CA SER A 125 16.95 6.28 12.07
C SER A 125 17.49 5.33 11.00
N GLN A 126 16.91 4.13 10.85
CA GLN A 126 17.36 3.15 9.87
C GLN A 126 16.99 3.58 8.44
N LYS A 127 17.73 3.04 7.46
CA LYS A 127 17.50 3.36 6.06
C LYS A 127 16.22 2.72 5.54
N TYR A 128 15.98 1.47 5.95
CA TYR A 128 14.81 0.63 5.63
C TYR A 128 14.34 -0.09 6.90
N ILE A 129 13.17 -0.72 6.83
CA ILE A 129 12.49 -1.30 8.01
C ILE A 129 13.35 -2.37 8.73
N MET A 130 14.14 -3.13 7.96
CA MET A 130 15.00 -4.19 8.47
C MET A 130 16.50 -3.84 8.38
N GLY A 131 16.86 -2.56 8.26
CA GLY A 131 18.24 -2.10 8.29
C GLY A 131 18.69 -1.39 7.01
N ASN A 132 19.80 -1.84 6.43
CA ASN A 132 20.52 -1.09 5.40
C ASN A 132 20.10 -1.40 3.96
N GLU A 133 19.51 -2.56 3.72
CA GLU A 133 18.97 -2.96 2.42
C GLU A 133 17.47 -3.23 2.53
N PRO A 134 16.68 -2.91 1.49
CA PRO A 134 15.24 -3.12 1.52
C PRO A 134 14.91 -4.60 1.42
N THR A 135 13.83 -4.98 2.10
CA THR A 135 13.33 -6.34 2.20
C THR A 135 11.88 -6.40 1.72
N GLU A 136 11.25 -7.58 1.74
CA GLU A 136 9.86 -7.72 1.27
C GLU A 136 8.88 -6.84 2.09
N VAL A 137 9.13 -6.61 3.39
CA VAL A 137 8.29 -5.73 4.21
C VAL A 137 8.34 -4.29 3.72
N ASP A 138 9.48 -3.85 3.17
CA ASP A 138 9.63 -2.51 2.64
C ASP A 138 8.77 -2.31 1.40
N CYS A 139 8.62 -3.34 0.56
CA CYS A 139 7.68 -3.31 -0.57
C CYS A 139 6.24 -3.09 -0.10
N CYS A 140 5.84 -3.77 0.98
CA CYS A 140 4.51 -3.60 1.58
C CYS A 140 4.33 -2.19 2.15
N VAL A 141 5.21 -1.78 3.08
CA VAL A 141 5.13 -0.48 3.75
C VAL A 141 5.17 0.68 2.74
N PHE A 142 6.12 0.66 1.80
CA PHE A 142 6.20 1.67 0.76
C PHE A 142 4.94 1.69 -0.12
N GLY A 143 4.45 0.53 -0.58
CA GLY A 143 3.26 0.47 -1.45
C GLY A 143 2.01 1.07 -0.81
N PHE A 144 1.89 1.00 0.51
CA PHE A 144 0.79 1.61 1.27
C PHE A 144 1.05 3.08 1.63
N LEU A 145 2.26 3.46 2.04
CA LEU A 145 2.58 4.87 2.32
C LEU A 145 2.58 5.75 1.06
N ALA A 146 3.03 5.21 -0.08
CA ALA A 146 3.00 5.89 -1.37
C ALA A 146 1.58 6.31 -1.78
N GLN A 147 0.58 5.53 -1.37
CA GLN A 147 -0.82 5.87 -1.60
C GLN A 147 -1.30 7.09 -0.80
N ILE A 148 -0.72 7.36 0.37
CA ILE A 148 -0.96 8.61 1.09
C ILE A 148 -0.21 9.74 0.39
N PHE A 149 1.09 9.58 0.16
CA PHE A 149 1.94 10.65 -0.32
C PHE A 149 1.63 11.13 -1.74
N TYR A 150 1.27 10.21 -2.63
CA TYR A 150 1.20 10.49 -4.07
C TYR A 150 -0.19 10.30 -4.68
N ALA A 151 -1.16 9.77 -3.93
CA ALA A 151 -2.50 9.47 -4.45
C ALA A 151 -3.65 9.85 -3.51
N CYS A 152 -3.35 10.46 -2.35
CA CYS A 152 -4.37 10.96 -1.45
C CYS A 152 -4.66 12.43 -1.77
N HIS A 153 -5.93 12.82 -1.68
CA HIS A 153 -6.37 14.21 -1.83
C HIS A 153 -6.70 14.86 -0.47
N GLU A 154 -6.70 14.07 0.61
CA GLU A 154 -7.02 14.53 1.95
C GLU A 154 -5.79 15.22 2.58
N LYS A 155 -5.82 16.57 2.60
CA LYS A 155 -4.67 17.38 3.07
C LYS A 155 -4.24 17.04 4.50
N SER A 156 -5.17 16.67 5.38
CA SER A 156 -4.88 16.24 6.76
C SER A 156 -4.00 15.00 6.81
N LEU A 157 -4.31 13.98 5.99
CA LEU A 157 -3.49 12.76 5.93
C LEU A 157 -2.11 13.01 5.30
N ILE A 158 -2.06 13.86 4.28
CA ILE A 158 -0.78 14.24 3.64
C ILE A 158 0.11 14.99 4.65
N SER A 159 -0.43 15.98 5.36
CA SER A 159 0.29 16.72 6.42
C SER A 159 0.69 15.80 7.57
N LEU A 160 -0.17 14.86 7.99
CA LEU A 160 0.16 13.89 9.04
C LEU A 160 1.45 13.14 8.72
N VAL A 161 1.57 12.52 7.54
CA VAL A 161 2.80 11.77 7.22
C VAL A 161 3.94 12.70 6.80
N GLY A 162 3.64 13.79 6.10
CA GLY A 162 4.65 14.71 5.55
C GLY A 162 5.33 15.63 6.56
N GLU A 163 4.64 16.00 7.64
CA GLU A 163 5.11 16.95 8.66
C GLU A 163 5.33 16.28 10.02
N LYS A 164 4.42 15.41 10.46
CA LYS A 164 4.52 14.76 11.78
C LYS A 164 5.52 13.59 11.79
N TYR A 165 5.68 12.88 10.67
CA TYR A 165 6.55 11.70 10.53
C TYR A 165 7.57 11.87 9.39
N PRO A 166 8.49 12.84 9.49
CA PRO A 166 9.40 13.18 8.38
C PRO A 166 10.34 12.04 7.97
N ASN A 167 10.70 11.14 8.89
CA ASN A 167 11.49 9.94 8.57
C ASN A 167 10.77 9.00 7.58
N LEU A 168 9.44 8.91 7.65
CA LEU A 168 8.64 8.14 6.69
C LEU A 168 8.57 8.81 5.32
N LYS A 169 8.54 10.14 5.27
CA LYS A 169 8.66 10.90 4.02
C LYS A 169 10.01 10.63 3.34
N ASP A 170 11.10 10.71 4.09
CA ASP A 170 12.44 10.45 3.58
C ASP A 170 12.60 8.98 3.15
N TYR A 171 12.01 8.06 3.89
CA TYR A 171 11.92 6.64 3.53
C TYR A 171 11.20 6.42 2.19
N CYS A 172 10.02 7.03 2.01
CA CYS A 172 9.27 6.90 0.76
C CYS A 172 10.03 7.51 -0.42
N LEU A 173 10.64 8.68 -0.25
CA LEU A 173 11.47 9.29 -1.29
C LEU A 173 12.64 8.39 -1.68
N ARG A 174 13.29 7.76 -0.70
CA ARG A 174 14.41 6.84 -0.93
C ARG A 174 14.00 5.56 -1.65
N MET A 175 12.87 4.96 -1.27
CA MET A 175 12.30 3.80 -1.98
C MET A 175 11.92 4.17 -3.41
N LYS A 176 11.22 5.29 -3.61
CA LYS A 176 10.87 5.83 -4.94
C LYS A 176 12.11 5.98 -5.82
N ASN A 177 13.10 6.76 -5.36
CA ASN A 177 14.28 7.11 -6.16
C ASN A 177 15.18 5.90 -6.46
N ARG A 178 15.18 4.88 -5.60
CA ARG A 178 16.01 3.67 -5.82
C ARG A 178 15.46 2.77 -6.92
N TYR A 179 14.14 2.64 -7.04
CA TYR A 179 13.49 1.65 -7.90
C TYR A 179 12.74 2.24 -9.09
N TRP A 180 12.41 3.52 -9.05
CA TRP A 180 11.63 4.22 -10.09
C TRP A 180 12.29 5.56 -10.43
N ALA A 181 13.44 5.50 -11.10
CA ALA A 181 14.06 6.71 -11.66
C ALA A 181 13.16 7.38 -12.74
N ASP A 182 12.30 6.59 -13.35
CA ASP A 182 11.27 6.92 -14.35
C ASP A 182 9.87 7.02 -13.73
N TRP A 183 9.76 7.31 -12.43
CA TRP A 183 8.48 7.37 -11.73
C TRP A 183 7.45 8.25 -12.45
N ASP A 184 7.88 9.44 -12.88
CA ASP A 184 6.99 10.39 -13.53
C ASP A 184 6.48 9.86 -14.88
N ASP A 185 7.29 9.07 -15.60
CA ASP A 185 6.88 8.38 -16.84
C ASP A 185 5.97 7.16 -16.57
N CYS A 186 5.99 6.61 -15.36
CA CYS A 186 5.19 5.44 -14.97
C CYS A 186 3.81 5.81 -14.40
N ILE A 187 3.65 7.03 -13.89
CA ILE A 187 2.39 7.45 -13.31
C ILE A 187 1.45 8.07 -14.35
N THR A 188 0.20 8.14 -13.93
CA THR A 188 -0.92 8.65 -14.70
C THR A 188 -1.05 10.16 -14.66
N HIS A 189 -0.21 10.88 -13.89
CA HIS A 189 -0.34 12.33 -13.63
C HIS A 189 -1.80 12.75 -13.38
N ASP A 190 -2.45 12.10 -12.42
CA ASP A 190 -3.87 12.31 -12.09
C ASP A 190 -4.88 11.83 -13.16
N GLY A 191 -4.51 10.90 -14.07
CA GLY A 191 -5.45 10.35 -15.07
C GLY A 191 -5.02 9.03 -15.72
N THR A 192 -5.85 7.97 -15.66
CA THR A 192 -5.52 6.72 -16.38
C THR A 192 -5.25 7.03 -17.86
N ARG A 193 -4.05 6.66 -18.35
CA ARG A 193 -3.68 6.85 -19.77
C ARG A 193 -4.82 6.33 -20.62
N THR A 194 -5.33 7.16 -21.54
CA THR A 194 -6.34 6.71 -22.49
C THR A 194 -5.73 5.50 -23.21
N PRO A 195 -6.37 4.31 -23.14
CA PRO A 195 -5.80 3.13 -23.74
C PRO A 195 -5.56 3.43 -25.22
N ILE A 196 -4.32 3.21 -25.67
CA ILE A 196 -3.98 3.25 -27.09
C ILE A 196 -4.83 2.16 -27.72
N ARG A 197 -5.80 2.57 -28.54
CA ARG A 197 -6.68 1.68 -29.30
C ARG A 197 -5.90 1.01 -30.42
#